data_AF-A0A3S4U7L1-F1
#
_entry.id   AF-A0A3S4U7L1-F1
#
_cell.length_a   1.000
_cell.length_b   1.000
_cell.length_c   1.000
_cell.angle_alpha   90.00
_cell.angle_beta   90.00
_cell.angle_gamma   90.00
#
_symmetry.space_group_name_H-M   'P 1'
#
loop_
_entity.id
_entity.type
_entity.pdbx_description
1 polymer ?
#
loop_
_entity_poly.entity_id
_entity_poly.type
_entity_poly.pdbx_seq_one_letter_code
_entity_poly.pdbx_strand_id
1 'polypeptide(L)'
;MHNIKVTDSGYWLLTQGSNLHLVNRNLPYGNATLFGFENLKGMLIGEWAGQPLWLIEEQQDDQRDYFSLRDLLFLSEEKFYLLSRGVEINHFLKTHRFCGKCGHSNRQTEDEIAMQCTHCGYRTYPVIHPSIIVAVRRDTQIYSPTIDAIISPAVECTPRLPVLLT
;
A
#
# COMPACT_ATOMS: atom_id res chain seq x y z
N MET A 1 3.96 5.64 -14.98
CA MET A 1 5.38 5.53 -14.66
C MET A 1 6.18 5.84 -15.90
N HIS A 2 7.26 6.59 -15.75
CA HIS A 2 8.19 6.91 -16.81
C HIS A 2 9.54 6.24 -16.53
N ASN A 3 10.40 6.19 -17.54
CA ASN A 3 11.76 5.71 -17.34
C ASN A 3 12.51 6.70 -16.45
N ILE A 4 13.17 6.18 -15.41
CA ILE A 4 14.04 6.96 -14.54
C ILE A 4 15.29 7.37 -15.33
N LYS A 5 15.63 8.66 -15.24
CA LYS A 5 16.79 9.25 -15.88
C LYS A 5 18.00 9.18 -14.96
N VAL A 6 19.18 9.17 -15.57
CA VAL A 6 20.48 9.24 -14.88
C VAL A 6 20.60 10.49 -14.00
N THR A 7 19.90 11.58 -14.36
CA THR A 7 19.90 12.84 -13.58
C THR A 7 18.97 12.81 -12.37
N ASP A 8 18.08 11.82 -12.26
CA ASP A 8 17.10 11.78 -11.19
C ASP A 8 17.79 11.37 -9.87
N SER A 9 17.46 12.11 -8.81
CA SER A 9 17.98 11.88 -7.47
C SER A 9 16.90 12.10 -6.42
N GLY A 10 17.09 11.47 -5.27
CA GLY A 10 16.17 11.56 -4.15
C GLY A 10 16.17 10.29 -3.31
N TYR A 11 15.08 10.08 -2.61
CA TYR A 11 14.80 8.83 -1.93
C TYR A 11 14.12 7.84 -2.89
N TRP A 12 14.48 6.57 -2.78
CA TRP A 12 13.93 5.51 -3.61
C TRP A 12 13.08 4.57 -2.77
N LEU A 13 11.82 4.41 -3.18
CA LEU A 13 10.88 3.47 -2.61
C LEU A 13 10.79 2.25 -3.52
N LEU A 14 11.32 1.14 -3.02
CA LEU A 14 11.15 -0.17 -3.63
C LEU A 14 10.23 -1.00 -2.76
N THR A 15 9.28 -1.67 -3.41
CA THR A 15 8.24 -2.44 -2.74
C THR A 15 8.20 -3.86 -3.28
N GLN A 16 7.94 -4.84 -2.41
CA GLN A 16 7.60 -6.20 -2.80
C GLN A 16 6.38 -6.64 -2.00
N GLY A 17 5.21 -6.71 -2.65
CA GLY A 17 3.93 -6.77 -1.94
C GLY A 17 3.77 -5.61 -0.95
N SER A 18 3.49 -5.91 0.33
CA SER A 18 3.38 -4.92 1.41
C SER A 18 4.69 -4.63 2.15
N ASN A 19 5.83 -5.06 1.60
CA ASN A 19 7.14 -4.89 2.21
C ASN A 19 7.96 -3.83 1.46
N LEU A 20 8.88 -3.18 2.16
CA LEU A 20 9.73 -2.11 1.66
C LEU A 20 11.21 -2.47 1.80
N HIS A 21 12.02 -2.10 0.81
CA HIS A 21 13.47 -2.17 0.94
C HIS A 21 13.99 -1.01 1.78
N LEU A 22 14.78 -1.31 2.81
CA LEU A 22 15.40 -0.33 3.69
C LEU A 22 16.87 -0.64 3.89
N VAL A 23 17.72 0.38 3.84
CA VAL A 23 19.15 0.29 4.16
C VAL A 23 19.36 0.97 5.52
N ASN A 24 19.85 0.22 6.51
CA ASN A 24 20.02 0.75 7.88
C ASN A 24 18.73 1.40 8.43
N ARG A 25 17.57 0.75 8.21
CA ARG A 25 16.22 1.23 8.59
C ARG A 25 15.77 2.54 7.95
N ASN A 26 16.43 2.98 6.87
CA ASN A 26 16.07 4.18 6.12
C ASN A 26 15.85 3.85 4.65
N LEU A 27 15.08 4.71 3.96
CA LEU A 27 14.96 4.63 2.51
C LEU A 27 16.33 4.93 1.87
N PRO A 28 16.75 4.19 0.84
CA PRO A 28 17.96 4.49 0.09
C PRO A 28 17.85 5.90 -0.53
N TYR A 29 18.89 6.71 -0.33
CA TYR A 29 19.00 8.07 -0.86
C TYR A 29 20.20 8.18 -1.80
N GLY A 30 20.01 8.81 -2.94
CA GLY A 30 21.08 9.08 -3.89
C GLY A 30 20.58 9.28 -5.31
N ASN A 31 21.52 9.26 -6.26
CA ASN A 31 21.24 9.33 -7.69
C ASN A 31 20.88 7.94 -8.25
N ALA A 32 20.06 7.89 -9.30
CA ALA A 32 19.63 6.65 -9.96
C ALA A 32 20.81 5.73 -10.33
N THR A 33 21.90 6.31 -10.84
CA THR A 33 23.09 5.58 -11.31
C THR A 33 23.81 4.82 -10.21
N LEU A 34 23.77 5.31 -8.96
CA LEU A 34 24.43 4.65 -7.83
C LEU A 34 23.79 3.30 -7.51
N PHE A 35 22.51 3.13 -7.83
CA PHE A 35 21.74 1.94 -7.52
C PHE A 35 21.39 1.10 -8.77
N GLY A 36 21.80 1.53 -9.96
CA GLY A 36 21.45 0.87 -11.22
C GLY A 36 19.97 1.00 -11.56
N PHE A 37 19.32 2.11 -11.17
CA PHE A 37 17.89 2.33 -11.42
C PHE A 37 17.61 3.02 -12.76
N GLU A 38 18.64 3.31 -13.55
CA GLU A 38 18.49 3.86 -14.90
C GLU A 38 17.61 2.96 -15.77
N ASN A 39 16.70 3.58 -16.53
CA ASN A 39 15.75 2.91 -17.42
C ASN A 39 14.70 2.02 -16.73
N LEU A 40 14.73 1.85 -15.41
CA LEU A 40 13.60 1.28 -14.69
C LEU A 40 12.41 2.23 -14.78
N LYS A 41 11.21 1.65 -14.73
CA LYS A 41 10.00 2.46 -14.64
C LYS A 41 9.81 2.91 -13.22
N GLY A 42 9.56 4.20 -13.05
CA GLY A 42 9.20 4.78 -11.77
C GLY A 42 8.38 6.04 -11.90
N MET A 43 8.02 6.63 -10.78
CA MET A 43 7.33 7.91 -10.72
C MET A 43 7.56 8.61 -9.40
N LEU A 44 7.51 9.93 -9.41
CA LEU A 44 7.51 10.73 -8.20
C LEU A 44 6.16 10.58 -7.48
N ILE A 45 6.19 10.22 -6.19
CA ILE A 45 4.97 10.04 -5.38
C ILE A 45 4.79 11.10 -4.29
N GLY A 46 5.83 11.90 -4.04
CA GLY A 46 5.82 12.98 -3.06
C GLY A 46 7.23 13.37 -2.67
N GLU A 47 7.36 13.90 -1.46
CA GLU A 47 8.64 14.29 -0.87
C GLU A 47 8.88 13.52 0.43
N TRP A 48 10.14 13.14 0.67
CA TRP A 48 10.60 12.53 1.91
C TRP A 48 11.76 13.36 2.46
N ALA A 49 11.60 13.87 3.69
CA ALA A 49 12.59 14.74 4.33
C ALA A 49 13.04 15.93 3.44
N GLY A 50 12.09 16.53 2.71
CA GLY A 50 12.34 17.67 1.81
C GLY A 50 13.08 17.32 0.52
N GLN A 51 13.16 16.04 0.15
CA GLN A 51 13.74 15.57 -1.10
C GLN A 51 12.73 14.72 -1.89
N PRO A 52 12.82 14.66 -3.23
CA PRO A 52 11.93 13.84 -4.05
C PRO A 52 11.88 12.37 -3.60
N LEU A 53 10.68 11.79 -3.49
CA LEU A 53 10.48 10.37 -3.24
C LEU A 53 9.98 9.67 -4.50
N TRP A 54 10.82 8.80 -5.04
CA TRP A 54 10.59 8.03 -6.25
C TRP A 54 10.08 6.64 -5.92
N LEU A 55 8.93 6.25 -6.48
CA LEU A 55 8.45 4.87 -6.48
C LEU A 55 8.98 4.16 -7.74
N ILE A 56 9.66 3.04 -7.56
CA ILE A 56 10.07 2.15 -8.66
C ILE A 56 9.03 1.05 -8.84
N GLU A 57 8.68 0.72 -10.09
CA GLU A 57 7.82 -0.42 -10.43
C GLU A 57 8.36 -1.69 -9.77
N GLU A 58 7.50 -2.47 -9.12
CA GLU A 58 7.91 -3.70 -8.43
C GLU A 58 8.62 -4.66 -9.41
N GLN A 59 9.86 -5.03 -9.06
CA GLN A 59 10.70 -5.95 -9.83
C GLN A 59 10.52 -7.38 -9.31
N GLN A 60 10.22 -8.35 -10.19
CA GLN A 60 9.88 -9.73 -9.76
C GLN A 60 11.06 -10.49 -9.14
N ASP A 61 12.28 -10.24 -9.64
CA ASP A 61 13.49 -11.00 -9.25
C ASP A 61 14.41 -10.22 -8.30
N ASP A 62 13.89 -9.20 -7.60
CA ASP A 62 14.70 -8.42 -6.65
C ASP A 62 15.02 -9.24 -5.39
N GLN A 63 16.31 -9.48 -5.14
CA GLN A 63 16.83 -10.28 -4.02
C GLN A 63 17.26 -9.44 -2.81
N ARG A 64 16.95 -8.15 -2.79
CA ARG A 64 17.21 -7.28 -1.65
C ARG A 64 16.42 -7.70 -0.41
N ASP A 65 16.85 -7.24 0.76
CA ASP A 65 16.11 -7.44 2.00
C ASP A 65 14.91 -6.49 2.07
N TYR A 66 13.74 -7.08 2.31
CA TYR A 66 12.46 -6.38 2.42
C TYR A 66 11.89 -6.50 3.84
N PHE A 67 11.39 -5.40 4.38
CA PHE A 67 10.81 -5.29 5.72
C PHE A 67 9.34 -4.95 5.64
N SER A 68 8.53 -5.44 6.59
CA SER A 68 7.10 -5.16 6.59
C SER A 68 6.83 -3.67 6.78
N LEU A 69 5.97 -3.10 5.92
CA LEU A 69 5.50 -1.72 6.11
C LEU A 69 4.90 -1.50 7.50
N ARG A 70 4.26 -2.53 8.07
CA ARG A 70 3.65 -2.45 9.41
C ARG A 70 4.68 -2.22 10.52
N ASP A 71 5.93 -2.61 10.31
CA ASP A 71 7.00 -2.38 11.29
C ASP A 71 7.34 -0.89 11.41
N LEU A 72 6.89 -0.07 10.45
CA LEU A 72 7.11 1.37 10.39
C LEU A 72 5.95 2.21 10.95
N LEU A 73 5.00 1.59 11.68
CA LEU A 73 3.86 2.29 12.29
C LEU A 73 4.26 3.37 13.32
N PHE A 74 5.51 3.37 13.78
CA PHE A 74 6.05 4.41 14.68
C PHE A 74 6.38 5.73 13.95
N LEU A 75 6.37 5.75 12.61
CA LEU A 75 6.57 6.97 11.83
C LEU A 75 5.40 7.95 12.00
N SER A 76 5.61 9.21 11.61
CA SER A 76 4.51 10.17 11.50
C SER A 76 3.48 9.68 10.48
N GLU A 77 2.22 10.04 10.71
CA GLU A 77 1.08 9.67 9.86
C GLU A 77 1.33 10.00 8.38
N GLU A 78 1.79 11.23 8.10
CA GLU A 78 2.13 11.70 6.75
C GLU A 78 3.13 10.76 6.04
N LYS A 79 4.23 10.41 6.74
CA LYS A 79 5.27 9.54 6.20
C LYS A 79 4.73 8.13 5.96
N PHE A 80 4.01 7.59 6.95
CA PHE A 80 3.43 6.25 6.85
C PHE A 80 2.41 6.17 5.69
N TYR A 81 1.58 7.18 5.51
CA TYR A 81 0.62 7.26 4.41
C TYR A 81 1.29 7.38 3.06
N LEU A 82 2.36 8.17 2.95
CA LEU A 82 3.12 8.28 1.71
C LEU A 82 3.73 6.94 1.28
N LEU A 83 4.31 6.18 2.22
CA LEU A 83 4.83 4.84 1.97
C LEU A 83 3.73 3.85 1.61
N SER A 84 2.62 3.86 2.36
CA SER A 84 1.44 3.02 2.11
C SER A 84 0.87 3.27 0.72
N ARG A 85 0.78 4.54 0.31
CA ARG A 85 0.35 4.92 -1.05
C ARG A 85 1.25 4.32 -2.11
N GLY A 86 2.57 4.33 -1.91
CA GLY A 86 3.51 3.71 -2.85
C GLY A 86 3.29 2.20 -3.01
N VAL A 87 3.08 1.49 -1.90
CA VAL A 87 2.72 0.06 -1.89
C VAL A 87 1.43 -0.20 -2.66
N GLU A 88 0.37 0.55 -2.39
CA GLU A 88 -0.93 0.38 -3.05
C GLU A 88 -0.87 0.70 -4.55
N ILE A 89 -0.09 1.72 -4.96
CA ILE A 89 0.12 2.03 -6.38
C ILE A 89 0.78 0.84 -7.09
N ASN A 90 1.87 0.31 -6.56
CA ASN A 90 2.55 -0.83 -7.17
C ASN A 90 1.66 -2.08 -7.19
N HIS A 91 0.93 -2.33 -6.10
CA HIS A 91 -0.05 -3.42 -6.04
C HIS A 91 -1.11 -3.29 -7.15
N PHE A 92 -1.67 -2.09 -7.33
CA PHE A 92 -2.65 -1.81 -8.37
C PHE A 92 -2.07 -2.04 -9.78
N LEU A 93 -0.91 -1.47 -10.08
CA LEU A 93 -0.28 -1.61 -11.40
C LEU A 93 0.05 -3.07 -11.73
N LYS A 94 0.51 -3.83 -10.74
CA LYS A 94 0.83 -5.26 -10.87
C LYS A 94 -0.42 -6.13 -11.10
N THR A 95 -1.51 -5.85 -10.40
CA THR A 95 -2.76 -6.64 -10.47
C THR A 95 -3.61 -6.30 -11.69
N HIS A 96 -3.48 -5.10 -12.25
CA HIS A 96 -4.29 -4.62 -13.38
C HIS A 96 -3.52 -4.63 -14.71
N ARG A 97 -2.57 -5.55 -14.88
CA ARG A 97 -1.83 -5.75 -16.14
C ARG A 97 -2.71 -6.21 -17.30
N PHE A 98 -3.84 -6.86 -17.01
CA PHE A 98 -4.81 -7.32 -17.99
C PHE A 98 -6.21 -6.74 -17.69
N CYS A 99 -6.98 -6.54 -18.75
CA CYS A 99 -8.32 -5.97 -18.67
C CYS A 99 -9.30 -6.98 -18.06
N GLY A 100 -9.92 -6.63 -16.92
CA GLY A 100 -10.97 -7.45 -16.31
C GLY A 100 -12.24 -7.62 -17.16
N LYS A 101 -12.44 -6.80 -18.21
CA LYS A 101 -13.61 -6.89 -19.10
C LYS A 101 -13.40 -7.78 -20.32
N CYS A 102 -12.22 -7.76 -20.94
CA CYS A 102 -11.97 -8.47 -22.21
C CYS A 102 -10.67 -9.30 -22.24
N GLY A 103 -9.93 -9.38 -21.14
CA GLY A 103 -8.70 -10.18 -21.01
C GLY A 103 -7.45 -9.64 -21.73
N HIS A 104 -7.58 -8.59 -22.55
CA HIS A 104 -6.44 -8.00 -23.27
C HIS A 104 -5.52 -7.20 -22.34
N SER A 105 -4.28 -6.98 -22.77
CA SER A 105 -3.29 -6.21 -22.00
C SER A 105 -3.75 -4.77 -21.74
N ASN A 106 -3.46 -4.27 -20.54
CA ASN A 106 -3.62 -2.87 -20.18
C ASN A 106 -2.30 -2.13 -20.29
N ARG A 107 -2.38 -0.81 -20.48
CA ARG A 107 -1.26 0.12 -20.40
C ARG A 107 -1.57 1.20 -19.35
N GLN A 108 -0.57 1.59 -18.58
CA GLN A 108 -0.69 2.71 -17.66
C GLN A 108 -0.83 4.02 -18.44
N THR A 109 -1.76 4.88 -18.01
CA THR A 109 -1.91 6.25 -18.53
C THR A 109 -0.77 7.16 -18.04
N GLU A 110 -0.47 8.22 -18.79
CA GLU A 110 0.64 9.14 -18.47
C GLU A 110 0.20 10.23 -17.47
N ASP A 111 -1.07 10.64 -17.54
CA ASP A 111 -1.63 11.80 -16.87
C ASP A 111 -2.20 11.49 -15.48
N GLU A 112 -2.51 10.22 -15.20
CA GLU A 112 -3.18 9.77 -13.99
C GLU A 112 -2.75 8.35 -13.58
N ILE A 113 -3.02 7.97 -12.33
CA ILE A 113 -2.82 6.61 -11.84
C ILE A 113 -4.03 5.77 -12.30
N ALA A 114 -4.01 5.36 -13.57
CA ALA A 114 -5.02 4.50 -14.16
C ALA A 114 -4.38 3.49 -15.14
N MET A 115 -5.11 2.39 -15.34
CA MET A 115 -4.77 1.38 -16.34
C MET A 115 -5.86 1.38 -17.41
N GLN A 116 -5.47 1.49 -18.67
CA GLN A 116 -6.38 1.51 -19.81
C GLN A 116 -6.11 0.34 -20.75
N CYS A 117 -7.17 -0.36 -21.12
CA CYS A 117 -7.10 -1.46 -22.08
C CYS A 117 -6.82 -0.92 -23.49
N THR A 118 -5.82 -1.49 -24.15
CA THR A 118 -5.43 -1.12 -25.52
C THR A 118 -6.41 -1.60 -26.59
N HIS A 119 -7.29 -2.55 -26.26
CA HIS A 119 -8.26 -3.14 -27.19
C HIS A 119 -9.66 -2.50 -27.07
N CYS A 120 -10.25 -2.49 -25.87
CA CYS A 120 -11.63 -2.02 -25.68
C CYS A 120 -11.74 -0.60 -25.08
N GLY A 121 -10.60 0.03 -24.74
CA GLY A 121 -10.57 1.36 -24.14
C GLY A 121 -11.04 1.44 -22.69
N TYR A 122 -11.47 0.33 -22.08
CA TYR A 122 -11.90 0.29 -20.68
C TYR A 122 -10.78 0.75 -19.75
N ARG A 123 -11.12 1.63 -18.80
CA ARG A 123 -10.19 2.25 -17.88
C ARG A 123 -10.54 1.89 -16.45
N THR A 124 -9.52 1.57 -15.65
CA THR A 124 -9.63 1.19 -14.24
C THR A 124 -8.73 2.07 -13.39
N TYR A 125 -9.15 2.32 -12.15
CA TYR A 125 -8.47 3.15 -11.16
C TYR A 125 -8.19 2.34 -9.89
N PRO A 126 -7.19 2.72 -9.07
CA PRO A 126 -6.98 2.13 -7.76
C PRO A 126 -8.24 2.19 -6.91
N VAL A 127 -8.60 1.06 -6.30
CA VAL A 127 -9.80 0.95 -5.46
C VAL A 127 -9.44 1.31 -4.03
N ILE A 128 -10.19 2.23 -3.43
CA ILE A 128 -10.12 2.48 -1.98
C ILE A 128 -11.22 1.65 -1.32
N HIS A 129 -10.83 0.70 -0.47
CA HIS A 129 -11.77 -0.14 0.26
C HIS A 129 -12.20 0.56 1.56
N PRO A 130 -13.48 0.99 1.68
CA PRO A 130 -13.96 1.58 2.92
C PRO A 130 -13.96 0.50 4.02
N SER A 131 -13.36 0.81 5.17
CA SER A 131 -13.30 -0.06 6.33
C SER A 131 -13.66 0.72 7.59
N ILE A 132 -14.40 0.08 8.49
CA ILE A 132 -14.79 0.66 9.78
C ILE A 132 -14.10 -0.09 10.91
N ILE A 133 -13.62 0.64 11.90
CA ILE A 133 -13.13 0.09 13.16
C ILE A 133 -14.01 0.67 14.25
N VAL A 134 -14.71 -0.18 14.99
CA VAL A 134 -15.69 0.22 16.01
C VAL A 134 -15.30 -0.33 17.37
N ALA A 135 -15.28 0.54 18.38
CA ALA A 135 -15.15 0.13 19.77
C ALA A 135 -16.54 -0.05 20.39
N VAL A 136 -16.91 -1.29 20.71
CA VAL A 136 -18.19 -1.59 21.36
C VAL A 136 -18.05 -1.40 22.87
N ARG A 137 -18.92 -0.58 23.46
CA ARG A 137 -18.90 -0.27 24.91
C ARG A 137 -20.23 -0.65 25.55
N ARG A 138 -20.16 -1.20 26.77
CA ARG A 138 -21.31 -1.34 27.68
C ARG A 138 -20.92 -0.70 29.01
N ASP A 139 -21.64 0.35 29.40
CA ASP A 139 -21.31 1.19 30.55
C ASP A 139 -19.85 1.69 30.51
N THR A 140 -19.05 1.38 31.52
CA THR A 140 -17.61 1.72 31.59
C THR A 140 -16.70 0.65 30.97
N GLN A 141 -17.24 -0.46 30.48
CA GLN A 141 -16.47 -1.56 29.91
C GLN A 141 -16.31 -1.38 28.40
N ILE A 142 -15.05 -1.44 27.93
CA ILE A 142 -14.69 -1.50 26.52
C ILE A 142 -14.51 -2.97 26.15
N TYR A 143 -15.26 -3.47 25.16
CA TYR A 143 -15.08 -4.81 24.64
C TYR A 143 -13.87 -4.79 23.69
N SER A 144 -12.81 -5.50 24.08
CA SER A 144 -11.60 -5.69 23.28
C SER A 144 -11.56 -7.15 22.80
N PRO A 145 -12.24 -7.50 21.70
CA PRO A 145 -12.14 -8.85 21.15
C PRO A 145 -10.72 -9.07 20.62
N THR A 146 -10.15 -10.25 20.89
CA THR A 146 -9.02 -10.76 20.11
C THR A 146 -9.46 -10.91 18.66
N ILE A 147 -8.54 -10.82 17.68
CA ILE A 147 -8.85 -10.91 16.23
C ILE A 147 -9.77 -12.09 15.90
N ASP A 148 -9.59 -13.24 16.57
CA ASP A 148 -10.42 -14.44 16.39
C ASP A 148 -11.90 -14.23 16.74
N ALA A 149 -12.21 -13.35 17.68
CA ALA A 149 -13.57 -13.05 18.11
C ALA A 149 -14.31 -12.07 17.17
N ILE A 150 -13.61 -11.39 16.26
CA ILE A 150 -14.21 -10.45 15.30
C ILE A 150 -14.82 -11.18 14.09
N ILE A 151 -14.34 -12.38 13.77
CA ILE A 151 -14.74 -13.14 12.56
C ILE A 151 -15.83 -14.19 12.87
N SER A 152 -16.15 -14.44 14.15
CA SER A 152 -17.15 -15.44 14.53
C SER A 152 -18.57 -14.84 14.58
N PRO A 153 -19.58 -15.42 13.89
CA PRO A 153 -20.94 -14.86 13.80
C PRO A 153 -21.81 -15.13 15.05
N ALA A 154 -21.26 -15.58 16.17
CA ALA A 154 -22.03 -15.93 17.36
C ALA A 154 -21.52 -15.18 18.60
N VAL A 155 -21.94 -13.93 18.75
CA VAL A 155 -22.02 -13.30 20.07
C VAL A 155 -23.44 -13.51 20.57
N GLU A 156 -23.67 -14.63 21.25
CA GLU A 156 -24.84 -14.78 22.11
C GLU A 156 -24.73 -13.74 23.23
N CYS A 157 -25.38 -12.61 23.03
CA CYS A 157 -25.75 -11.71 24.11
C CYS A 157 -26.79 -12.41 24.98
N THR A 158 -26.39 -13.32 25.89
CA THR A 158 -27.29 -13.76 26.96
C THR A 158 -27.50 -12.59 27.94
N PRO A 159 -28.72 -12.04 28.07
CA PRO A 159 -29.02 -11.13 29.15
C PRO A 159 -29.05 -11.93 30.45
N ARG A 160 -28.18 -11.60 31.41
CA ARG A 160 -28.41 -12.01 32.81
C ARG A 160 -29.63 -11.24 33.31
N LEU A 161 -30.80 -11.85 33.23
CA LEU A 161 -31.95 -11.43 34.03
C LEU A 161 -31.58 -11.53 35.51
N PRO A 162 -31.84 -10.51 36.34
CA PRO A 162 -31.80 -10.67 37.79
C PRO A 162 -32.99 -11.55 38.17
N VAL A 163 -32.71 -12.75 38.68
CA VAL A 163 -33.74 -13.55 39.35
C VAL A 163 -34.09 -12.82 40.65
N LEU A 164 -35.13 -11.99 40.60
CA LEU A 164 -35.89 -11.58 41.77
C LEU A 164 -36.68 -12.81 42.24
N LEU A 165 -36.20 -13.47 43.28
CA LEU A 165 -37.01 -14.34 44.11
C LEU A 165 -37.38 -13.55 45.36
N THR A 166 -38.67 -13.21 45.43
CA THR A 166 -39.42 -12.94 46.66
C THR A 166 -39.38 -14.13 47.59
#